data_AF-A0A392NTW0-F1
#
_entry.id   AF-A0A392NTW0-F1
#
_cell.length_a   1.000
_cell.length_b   1.000
_cell.length_c   1.000
_cell.angle_alpha   90.00
_cell.angle_beta   90.00
_cell.angle_gamma   90.00
#
_symmetry.space_group_name_H-M   'P 1'
#
loop_
_entity.id
_entity.type
_entity.pdbx_description
1 polymer ?
#
loop_
_entity_poly.entity_id
_entity_poly.type
_entity_poly.pdbx_seq_one_letter_code
_entity_poly.pdbx_strand_id
1 'polypeptide(L)'
;MDTRCSSFSFKTESWKNSTDCCKWDGVTCDNLSGYVIGLDLSCNNLKGELHHNSSMFKLRHLQQLNLAFNDFYGSSMHVDIGDLVNLTHLNLSNTYFS
;
A
#
# COMPACT_ATOMS: atom_id res chain seq x y z
N MET A 1 -0.79 15.58 16.38
CA MET A 1 0.30 14.58 16.26
C MET A 1 -0.16 13.34 17.01
N ASP A 2 -0.93 12.49 16.36
CA ASP A 2 -1.05 11.11 16.83
C ASP A 2 0.07 10.34 16.13
N THR A 3 1.14 10.08 16.87
CA THR A 3 2.42 9.59 16.33
C THR A 3 2.47 8.08 16.19
N ARG A 4 1.40 7.34 16.53
CA ARG A 4 1.39 5.87 16.52
C ARG A 4 0.02 5.34 16.15
N CYS A 5 0.00 4.18 15.49
CA CYS A 5 -1.20 3.37 15.36
C CYS A 5 -1.72 2.98 16.75
N SER A 6 -3.02 3.16 17.00
CA SER A 6 -3.65 2.69 18.24
C SER A 6 -3.67 1.16 18.35
N SER A 7 -3.71 0.48 17.20
CA SER A 7 -3.54 -0.96 17.03
C SER A 7 -3.09 -1.25 15.59
N PHE A 8 -2.48 -2.41 15.35
CA PHE A 8 -2.28 -2.92 14.00
C PHE A 8 -3.55 -3.62 13.49
N SER A 9 -3.85 -3.44 12.20
CA SER A 9 -5.08 -3.98 11.57
C SER A 9 -4.88 -5.34 10.90
N PHE A 10 -3.65 -5.73 10.56
CA PHE A 10 -3.33 -7.01 9.89
C PHE A 10 -4.20 -7.31 8.65
N LYS A 11 -4.59 -6.27 7.90
CA LYS A 11 -5.48 -6.29 6.73
C LYS A 11 -5.11 -7.38 5.73
N THR A 12 -3.81 -7.57 5.51
CA THR A 12 -3.26 -8.52 4.54
C THR A 12 -3.43 -9.98 4.96
N GLU A 13 -3.74 -10.30 6.22
CA GLU A 13 -3.99 -11.68 6.66
C GLU A 13 -5.27 -12.28 6.08
N SER A 14 -6.26 -11.44 5.75
CA SER A 14 -7.51 -11.89 5.14
C SER A 14 -7.43 -12.04 3.62
N TRP A 15 -6.34 -11.59 2.99
CA TRP A 15 -6.19 -11.61 1.55
C TRP A 15 -5.94 -13.04 1.07
N LYS A 16 -6.76 -13.50 0.14
CA LYS A 16 -6.69 -14.87 -0.39
C LYS A 16 -6.57 -14.84 -1.91
N ASN A 17 -5.61 -15.57 -2.43
CA ASN A 17 -5.51 -15.79 -3.88
C ASN A 17 -6.83 -16.31 -4.46
N SER A 18 -7.12 -15.93 -5.70
CA SER A 18 -8.35 -16.32 -6.42
C SER A 18 -9.65 -15.83 -5.80
N THR A 19 -9.59 -14.82 -4.92
CA THR A 19 -10.78 -14.09 -4.45
C THR A 19 -10.85 -12.69 -5.05
N ASP A 20 -12.05 -12.11 -5.03
CA ASP A 20 -12.28 -10.74 -5.47
C ASP A 20 -11.53 -9.75 -4.56
N CYS A 21 -10.45 -9.17 -5.07
CA CYS A 21 -9.60 -8.25 -4.31
C CYS A 21 -10.29 -6.94 -3.94
N CYS A 22 -11.38 -6.57 -4.62
CA CYS A 22 -12.16 -5.38 -4.28
C CYS A 22 -12.95 -5.54 -2.97
N LYS A 23 -12.95 -6.74 -2.40
CA LYS A 23 -13.52 -7.05 -1.08
C LYS A 23 -12.46 -7.18 0.01
N TRP A 24 -11.18 -7.02 -0.32
CA TRP A 24 -10.10 -7.11 0.64
C TRP A 24 -10.03 -5.85 1.49
N ASP A 25 -9.75 -6.03 2.79
CA ASP A 25 -9.52 -4.89 3.67
C ASP A 25 -8.30 -4.09 3.18
N GLY A 26 -8.44 -2.76 3.20
CA GLY A 26 -7.46 -1.83 2.67
C GLY A 26 -7.45 -1.67 1.15
N VAL A 27 -8.27 -2.39 0.38
CA VAL A 27 -8.35 -2.24 -1.08
C VAL A 27 -9.59 -1.46 -1.47
N THR A 28 -9.42 -0.45 -2.32
CA THR A 28 -10.51 0.30 -2.94
C THR A 28 -10.44 0.13 -4.45
N CYS A 29 -11.56 -0.26 -5.07
CA CYS A 29 -11.69 -0.38 -6.51
C CYS A 29 -12.63 0.67 -7.09
N ASP A 30 -12.41 1.01 -8.35
CA ASP A 30 -13.38 1.74 -9.15
C ASP A 30 -14.60 0.84 -9.45
N ASN A 31 -15.81 1.33 -9.19
CA ASN A 31 -17.03 0.54 -9.32
C ASN A 31 -17.41 0.20 -10.76
N LEU A 32 -16.89 0.93 -11.76
CA LEU A 32 -17.21 0.75 -13.16
C LEU A 32 -16.18 -0.15 -13.85
N SER A 33 -14.89 0.14 -13.68
CA SER A 33 -13.81 -0.59 -14.34
C SER A 33 -13.31 -1.80 -13.55
N GLY A 34 -13.58 -1.84 -12.23
CA GLY A 34 -13.02 -2.85 -11.33
C GLY A 34 -11.53 -2.69 -11.07
N TYR A 35 -10.90 -1.58 -11.49
CA TYR A 35 -9.48 -1.35 -11.24
C TYR A 35 -9.24 -0.97 -9.78
N VAL A 36 -8.13 -1.46 -9.21
CA VAL A 36 -7.68 -1.02 -7.90
C VAL A 36 -7.20 0.44 -8.01
N ILE A 37 -7.89 1.34 -7.29
CA ILE A 37 -7.62 2.78 -7.28
C ILE A 37 -7.11 3.25 -5.91
N GLY A 38 -7.28 2.47 -4.85
CA GLY A 38 -6.78 2.80 -3.52
C GLY A 38 -6.21 1.58 -2.81
N LEU A 39 -5.08 1.79 -2.15
CA LEU A 39 -4.44 0.80 -1.30
C LEU A 39 -4.02 1.44 0.02
N ASP A 40 -4.72 1.09 1.10
CA ASP A 40 -4.40 1.50 2.47
C ASP A 40 -3.89 0.30 3.27
N LEU A 41 -2.57 0.28 3.45
CA LEU A 41 -1.86 -0.64 4.31
C LEU A 41 -1.26 0.07 5.51
N SER A 42 -1.78 1.24 5.88
CA SER A 42 -1.30 1.92 7.09
C SER A 42 -1.56 1.08 8.33
N CYS A 43 -0.67 1.18 9.31
CA CYS A 43 -0.81 0.46 10.57
C CYS A 43 -1.00 -1.06 10.39
N ASN A 44 -0.25 -1.67 9.47
CA ASN A 44 -0.46 -3.06 9.11
C ASN A 44 0.63 -4.02 9.62
N ASN A 45 1.57 -3.52 10.44
CA ASN A 45 2.72 -4.27 10.96
C ASN A 45 3.55 -4.94 9.84
N LEU A 46 3.59 -4.34 8.65
CA LEU A 46 4.42 -4.81 7.56
C LEU A 46 5.88 -4.50 7.90
N LYS A 47 6.75 -5.49 7.68
CA LYS A 47 8.18 -5.41 7.99
C LYS A 47 9.03 -5.89 6.84
N GLY A 48 10.21 -5.29 6.68
CA GLY A 48 11.22 -5.69 5.71
C GLY A 48 11.23 -4.81 4.46
N GLU A 49 12.03 -5.22 3.48
CA GLU A 49 12.29 -4.41 2.29
C GLU A 49 11.12 -4.44 1.29
N LEU A 50 10.68 -3.26 0.85
CA LEU A 50 9.77 -3.08 -0.27
C LEU A 50 10.55 -3.21 -1.57
N HIS A 51 10.59 -4.42 -2.13
CA HIS A 51 11.31 -4.68 -3.37
C HIS A 51 10.73 -3.92 -4.57
N HIS A 52 11.62 -3.38 -5.41
CA HIS A 52 11.36 -2.74 -6.70
C HIS A 52 10.35 -3.47 -7.61
N ASN A 53 10.43 -4.79 -7.63
CA ASN A 53 9.63 -5.64 -8.50
C ASN A 53 8.29 -6.04 -7.86
N SER A 54 7.94 -5.44 -6.73
CA SER A 54 6.66 -5.65 -6.06
C SER A 54 5.51 -5.43 -7.03
N SER A 55 4.52 -6.33 -6.99
CA SER A 55 3.32 -6.25 -7.82
C SER A 55 2.52 -4.97 -7.57
N MET A 56 2.70 -4.31 -6.41
CA MET A 56 2.10 -3.02 -6.09
C MET A 56 2.42 -1.95 -7.14
N PHE A 57 3.67 -1.87 -7.62
CA PHE A 57 4.09 -0.87 -8.62
C PHE A 57 3.51 -1.13 -10.02
N LYS A 58 2.87 -2.29 -10.23
CA LYS A 58 2.16 -2.61 -11.48
C LYS A 58 0.71 -2.09 -11.48
N LEU A 59 0.21 -1.58 -10.36
CA LEU A 59 -1.14 -1.04 -10.24
C LEU A 59 -1.21 0.37 -10.84
N ARG A 60 -1.12 0.49 -12.17
CA ARG A 60 -1.04 1.79 -12.87
C ARG A 60 -2.27 2.68 -12.71
N HIS A 61 -3.41 2.11 -12.33
CA HIS A 61 -4.64 2.86 -12.06
C HIS A 61 -4.73 3.35 -10.61
N LEU A 62 -3.76 3.01 -9.76
CA LEU A 62 -3.75 3.40 -8.36
C LEU A 62 -3.65 4.92 -8.23
N GLN A 63 -4.58 5.49 -7.46
CA GLN A 63 -4.69 6.92 -7.19
C GLN A 63 -4.25 7.26 -5.77
N GLN A 64 -4.46 6.34 -4.83
CA GLN A 64 -4.15 6.52 -3.42
C GLN A 64 -3.30 5.35 -2.90
N LEU A 65 -2.14 5.67 -2.31
CA LEU A 65 -1.27 4.71 -1.64
C LEU A 65 -0.94 5.20 -0.24
N ASN A 66 -1.37 4.46 0.78
CA ASN A 66 -1.08 4.74 2.17
C ASN A 66 -0.31 3.57 2.79
N LEU A 67 0.99 3.79 3.04
CA LEU A 67 1.90 2.82 3.65
C LEU A 67 2.32 3.24 5.07
N ALA A 68 1.72 4.31 5.60
CA ALA A 68 2.19 4.95 6.83
C ALA A 68 2.26 3.99 8.03
N PHE A 69 3.23 4.23 8.91
CA PHE A 69 3.42 3.48 10.15
C PHE A 69 3.62 1.97 9.96
N ASN A 70 4.44 1.61 8.98
CA ASN A 70 5.01 0.27 8.83
C ASN A 70 6.54 0.34 8.95
N ASP A 71 7.21 -0.81 8.99
CA ASP A 71 8.66 -0.89 9.14
C ASP A 71 9.32 -1.34 7.83
N PHE A 72 9.52 -0.40 6.92
CA PHE A 72 10.16 -0.63 5.63
C PHE A 72 11.67 -0.32 5.68
N TYR A 73 12.32 -0.48 6.83
CA TYR A 73 13.76 -0.26 6.97
C TYR A 73 14.58 -1.06 5.94
N GLY A 74 15.58 -0.41 5.34
CA GLY A 74 16.41 -0.99 4.27
C GLY A 74 15.79 -0.88 2.88
N SER A 75 14.52 -0.48 2.77
CA SER A 75 13.92 -0.16 1.48
C SER A 75 14.48 1.17 0.99
N SER A 76 15.14 1.15 -0.15
CA SER A 76 15.41 2.37 -0.90
C SER A 76 14.14 2.84 -1.59
N MET A 77 13.82 4.13 -1.50
CA MET A 77 12.74 4.71 -2.29
C MET A 77 13.14 4.71 -3.76
N HIS A 78 12.67 3.73 -4.52
CA HIS A 78 13.07 3.54 -5.90
C HIS A 78 12.22 4.31 -6.90
N VAL A 79 12.79 4.46 -8.10
CA VAL A 79 12.17 5.03 -9.31
C VAL A 79 10.79 4.41 -9.60
N ASP A 80 10.52 3.20 -9.10
CA ASP A 80 9.32 2.42 -9.38
C ASP A 80 8.03 3.02 -8.80
N ILE A 81 8.09 3.92 -7.80
CA ILE A 81 6.92 4.74 -7.43
C ILE A 81 6.46 5.62 -8.61
N GLY A 82 7.39 6.02 -9.48
CA GLY A 82 7.11 6.78 -10.70
C GLY A 82 6.28 6.00 -11.73
N ASP A 83 6.22 4.67 -11.64
CA ASP A 83 5.36 3.85 -12.51
C ASP A 83 3.88 3.94 -12.14
N LEU A 84 3.57 4.44 -10.94
CA LEU A 84 2.21 4.73 -10.48
C LEU A 84 1.75 6.08 -11.05
N VAL A 85 1.62 6.14 -12.38
CA VAL A 85 1.38 7.38 -13.14
C VAL A 85 0.09 8.12 -12.78
N ASN A 86 -0.89 7.42 -12.20
CA ASN A 86 -2.17 8.01 -11.77
C ASN A 86 -2.20 8.37 -10.28
N LEU A 87 -1.09 8.18 -9.56
CA LEU A 87 -1.04 8.42 -8.13
C LEU A 87 -1.18 9.92 -7.83
N THR A 88 -2.17 10.25 -7.01
CA THR A 88 -2.44 11.62 -6.57
C THR A 88 -2.22 11.81 -5.08
N HIS A 89 -2.28 10.71 -4.30
CA HIS A 89 -2.09 10.73 -2.87
C HIS A 89 -1.11 9.63 -2.46
N LEU A 90 0.00 10.05 -1.83
CA LEU A 90 1.03 9.17 -1.32
C LEU A 90 1.30 9.50 0.15
N ASN A 91 1.12 8.53 1.03
CA ASN A 91 1.45 8.66 2.44
C ASN A 91 2.48 7.60 2.87
N LEU A 92 3.71 8.07 3.08
CA LEU A 92 4.85 7.28 3.56
C LEU A 92 5.31 7.74 4.96
N SER A 93 4.41 8.34 5.75
CA SER A 93 4.77 8.85 7.07
C SER A 93 5.22 7.71 8.00
N ASN A 94 6.35 7.87 8.70
CA ASN A 94 6.85 6.91 9.69
C ASN A 94 7.03 5.48 9.12
N THR A 95 7.56 5.36 7.90
CA THR A 95 7.84 4.07 7.25
C THR A 95 9.30 3.62 7.33
N TYR A 96 10.19 4.46 7.86
CA TYR A 96 11.63 4.21 7.96
C TYR A 96 12.34 3.92 6.60
N PHE A 97 11.84 4.48 5.49
CA PHE A 97 12.58 4.49 4.21
C PHE A 97 13.94 5.18 4.38
N SER A 98 14.99 4.64 3.75
CA SER A 98 16.35 5.21 3.70
C SER A 98 16.64 5.94 2.41
#